data_AF-A0A3B0YZZ5-F1
#
_entry.id   AF-A0A3B0YZZ5-F1
#
_cell.length_a   1.000
_cell.length_b   1.000
_cell.length_c   1.000
_cell.angle_alpha   90.00
_cell.angle_beta   90.00
_cell.angle_gamma   90.00
#
_symmetry.space_group_name_H-M   'P 1'
#
loop_
_entity.id
_entity.type
_entity.pdbx_description
1 polymer ?
#
loop_
_entity_poly.entity_id
_entity_poly.type
_entity_poly.pdbx_seq_one_letter_code
_entity_poly.pdbx_strand_id
1 'polypeptide(L)'
;MNDQPKPASLFRRLAALLYDSLLLLAVLFIATVILLPLTDGEAISHNPFLTTYLLFISFFFYSWFWMHGGQTLGMRSWKLQLRNINPGPITLWQALLRFMVAIPSTLLLGLGYFWMLIDRDRLTWHD
;
A
#
# COMPACT_ATOMS: atom_id res chain seq x y z
N MET A 1 -8.54 -26.54 17.04
CA MET A 1 -7.40 -25.64 17.31
C MET A 1 -7.76 -24.27 16.77
N ASN A 2 -8.10 -23.32 17.65
CA ASN A 2 -8.35 -21.93 17.27
C ASN A 2 -7.02 -21.26 16.91
N ASP A 3 -6.54 -21.45 15.68
CA ASP A 3 -5.45 -20.64 15.13
C ASP A 3 -6.02 -19.30 14.66
N GLN A 4 -6.44 -18.48 15.63
CA GLN A 4 -6.71 -17.07 15.38
C GLN A 4 -5.37 -16.42 14.99
N PRO A 5 -5.25 -15.84 13.78
CA PRO A 5 -4.00 -15.24 13.34
C PRO A 5 -3.61 -14.12 14.32
N LYS A 6 -2.44 -14.25 14.95
CA LYS A 6 -1.97 -13.22 15.89
C LYS A 6 -1.74 -11.91 15.14
N PRO A 7 -2.30 -10.79 15.60
CA PRO A 7 -2.08 -9.50 14.95
C PRO A 7 -0.59 -9.16 14.96
N ALA A 8 -0.08 -8.75 13.80
CA ALA A 8 1.33 -8.47 13.64
C ALA A 8 1.78 -7.29 14.52
N SER A 9 2.98 -7.40 15.10
CA SER A 9 3.60 -6.32 15.85
C SER A 9 3.78 -5.08 14.97
N LEU A 10 3.56 -3.89 15.53
CA LEU A 10 3.75 -2.59 14.87
C LEU A 10 5.08 -2.49 14.10
N PHE A 11 6.19 -2.91 14.72
CA PHE A 11 7.51 -2.86 14.10
C PHE A 11 7.61 -3.63 12.77
N ARG A 12 7.04 -4.84 12.72
CA ARG A 12 7.04 -5.66 11.49
C ARG A 12 6.19 -5.03 10.39
N ARG A 13 5.07 -4.39 10.76
CA ARG A 13 4.20 -3.67 9.82
C ARG A 13 4.94 -2.45 9.25
N LEU A 14 5.55 -1.63 10.10
CA LEU A 14 6.33 -0.46 9.69
C LEU A 14 7.53 -0.84 8.81
N ALA A 15 8.23 -1.91 9.15
CA ALA A 15 9.37 -2.36 8.36
C ALA A 15 8.96 -2.93 6.99
N ALA A 16 7.83 -3.64 6.91
CA ALA A 16 7.25 -4.07 5.64
C ALA A 16 6.82 -2.88 4.78
N LEU A 17 6.17 -1.88 5.38
CA LEU A 17 5.76 -0.65 4.71
C LEU A 17 6.96 0.16 4.21
N LEU A 18 8.02 0.27 5.01
CA LEU A 18 9.25 0.94 4.59
C LEU A 18 9.83 0.23 3.36
N TYR A 19 9.89 -1.10 3.39
CA TYR A 19 10.32 -1.91 2.23
C TYR A 19 9.46 -1.65 0.99
N ASP A 20 8.13 -1.72 1.13
CA ASP A 20 7.21 -1.51 0.02
C ASP A 20 7.26 -0.07 -0.50
N SER A 21 7.50 0.92 0.37
CA SER A 21 7.65 2.32 -0.03
C SER A 21 8.89 2.58 -0.88
N LEU A 22 10.01 1.90 -0.57
CA LEU A 22 11.23 1.98 -1.37
C LEU A 22 11.04 1.32 -2.73
N LEU A 23 10.37 0.17 -2.78
CA LEU A 23 10.04 -0.51 -4.03
C LEU A 23 9.10 0.34 -4.89
N LEU A 24 8.06 0.91 -4.28
CA LEU A 24 7.14 1.79 -4.97
C LEU A 24 7.85 3.05 -5.47
N LEU A 25 8.72 3.66 -4.68
CA LEU A 25 9.51 4.81 -5.09
C LEU A 25 10.36 4.50 -6.33
N ALA A 26 11.00 3.33 -6.36
CA ALA A 26 11.77 2.89 -7.53
C ALA A 26 10.87 2.72 -8.78
N VAL A 27 9.70 2.12 -8.62
CA VAL A 27 8.72 1.96 -9.71
C VAL A 27 8.22 3.32 -10.22
N LEU A 28 7.88 4.24 -9.31
CA LEU A 28 7.41 5.58 -9.67
C LEU A 28 8.51 6.39 -10.36
N PHE A 29 9.76 6.27 -9.91
CA PHE A 29 10.89 6.92 -10.56
C PHE A 29 11.05 6.46 -12.01
N ILE A 30 11.01 5.14 -12.24
CA ILE A 30 11.06 4.57 -13.60
C ILE A 30 9.87 5.06 -14.44
N ALA A 31 8.66 5.05 -13.87
CA ALA A 31 7.45 5.51 -14.54
C ALA A 31 7.54 7.00 -14.96
N THR A 32 8.07 7.86 -14.08
CA THR A 32 8.32 9.27 -14.40
C THR A 32 9.37 9.42 -15.50
N VAL A 33 10.50 8.72 -15.41
CA VAL A 33 11.59 8.79 -16.40
C VAL A 33 11.10 8.38 -17.80
N ILE A 34 10.24 7.37 -17.90
CA ILE A 34 9.64 6.94 -19.17
C ILE A 34 8.76 8.03 -19.78
N LEU A 35 8.07 8.82 -18.93
CA LEU A 35 7.14 9.86 -19.37
C LEU A 35 7.84 11.18 -19.76
N LEU A 36 9.02 11.47 -19.20
CA LEU A 36 9.79 12.69 -19.46
C LEU A 36 10.01 12.98 -20.96
N PRO A 37 10.52 12.05 -21.79
CA PRO A 37 10.75 12.31 -23.21
C PRO A 37 9.45 12.41 -24.02
N LEU A 38 8.34 11.87 -23.52
CA LEU A 38 7.04 11.94 -24.18
C LEU A 38 6.30 13.26 -23.92
N THR A 39 6.78 14.04 -22.96
CA THR A 39 6.12 15.28 -22.51
C THR A 39 7.02 16.49 -22.74
N ASP A 40 8.06 16.38 -23.57
CA ASP A 40 9.02 17.46 -23.86
C ASP A 40 9.62 18.16 -22.61
N GLY A 41 9.70 17.44 -21.47
CA GLY A 41 10.14 17.99 -20.19
C GLY A 41 9.07 18.74 -19.36
N GLU A 42 7.88 18.98 -19.91
CA GLU A 42 6.72 19.60 -19.23
C GLU A 42 6.02 18.62 -18.25
N ALA A 43 6.45 17.37 -18.14
CA ALA A 43 5.85 16.44 -17.16
C ALA A 43 6.01 16.94 -15.71
N ILE A 44 7.03 17.75 -15.43
CA ILE A 44 7.36 18.23 -14.08
C ILE A 44 6.57 19.51 -13.72
N SER A 45 5.96 20.22 -14.68
CA SER A 45 5.21 21.46 -14.46
C SER A 45 3.77 21.16 -14.00
N HIS A 46 3.57 20.86 -12.70
CA HIS A 46 2.25 20.77 -12.04
C HIS A 46 1.15 20.06 -12.87
N ASN A 47 1.53 19.00 -13.57
CA ASN A 47 0.64 18.38 -14.55
C ASN A 47 -0.30 17.37 -13.83
N PRO A 48 -1.62 17.62 -13.78
CA PRO A 48 -2.57 16.71 -13.13
C PRO A 48 -2.60 15.32 -13.80
N PHE A 49 -2.19 15.22 -15.07
CA PHE A 49 -2.04 13.94 -15.76
C PHE A 49 -0.92 13.09 -15.17
N LEU A 50 0.23 13.67 -14.82
CA LEU A 50 1.34 12.93 -14.19
C LEU A 50 0.91 12.42 -12.80
N THR A 51 0.30 13.27 -11.99
CA THR A 51 -0.17 12.88 -10.65
C THR A 51 -1.18 11.74 -10.72
N THR A 52 -2.15 11.81 -11.64
CA THR A 52 -3.15 10.77 -11.85
C THR A 52 -2.50 9.47 -12.33
N TYR A 53 -1.57 9.56 -13.28
CA TYR A 53 -0.82 8.41 -13.79
C TYR A 53 -0.02 7.69 -12.69
N LEU A 54 0.73 8.44 -11.87
CA LEU A 54 1.51 7.87 -10.75
C LEU A 54 0.60 7.26 -9.68
N LEU A 55 -0.58 7.85 -9.44
CA LEU A 55 -1.58 7.29 -8.53
C LEU A 55 -2.13 5.96 -9.06
N PHE A 56 -2.42 5.85 -10.36
CA PHE A 56 -2.81 4.58 -10.98
C PHE A 56 -1.69 3.54 -10.90
N ILE A 57 -0.44 3.89 -11.21
CA ILE A 57 0.71 2.98 -11.08
C ILE A 57 0.81 2.45 -9.64
N SER A 58 0.65 3.34 -8.65
CA SER A 58 0.68 2.96 -7.23
C SER A 58 -0.46 2.01 -6.86
N PHE A 59 -1.68 2.28 -7.34
CA PHE A 59 -2.83 1.41 -7.14
C PHE A 59 -2.61 0.04 -7.76
N PHE A 60 -2.16 -0.02 -9.03
CA PHE A 60 -1.89 -1.27 -9.72
C PHE A 60 -0.80 -2.08 -9.03
N PHE A 61 0.28 -1.42 -8.58
CA PHE A 61 1.34 -2.07 -7.82
C PHE A 61 0.78 -2.82 -6.60
N TYR A 62 0.08 -2.12 -5.70
CA TYR A 62 -0.44 -2.76 -4.49
C TYR A 62 -1.58 -3.76 -4.74
N SER A 63 -2.56 -3.37 -5.57
CA SER A 63 -3.74 -4.21 -5.84
C SER A 63 -3.36 -5.54 -6.49
N TRP A 64 -2.38 -5.54 -7.39
CA TRP A 64 -1.88 -6.77 -8.02
C TRP A 64 -1.34 -7.76 -6.99
N PHE A 65 -0.46 -7.30 -6.09
CA PHE A 65 0.13 -8.14 -5.05
C PHE A 65 -0.92 -8.65 -4.06
N TRP A 66 -1.90 -7.82 -3.69
CA TRP A 66 -2.97 -8.22 -2.78
C TRP A 66 -3.92 -9.25 -3.40
N MET A 67 -4.30 -9.10 -4.68
CA MET A 67 -5.23 -10.02 -5.34
C MET A 67 -4.59 -11.38 -5.69
N HIS A 68 -3.32 -11.42 -6.08
CA HIS A 68 -2.67 -12.66 -6.55
C HIS A 68 -2.02 -13.47 -5.42
N GLY A 69 -1.58 -12.82 -4.34
CA GLY A 69 -0.85 -13.50 -3.26
C GLY A 69 -1.22 -13.08 -1.85
N GLY A 70 -2.08 -12.07 -1.68
CA GLY A 70 -2.38 -11.48 -0.37
C GLY A 70 -1.15 -10.92 0.33
N GLN A 71 -0.05 -10.69 -0.40
CA GLN A 71 1.25 -10.31 0.18
C GLN A 71 2.04 -9.47 -0.82
N THR A 72 2.46 -8.29 -0.38
CA THR A 72 3.51 -7.51 -1.06
C THR A 72 4.89 -8.10 -0.77
N LEU A 73 5.90 -7.67 -1.51
CA LEU A 73 7.30 -8.09 -1.28
C LEU A 73 7.77 -7.75 0.14
N GLY A 74 7.46 -6.55 0.65
CA GLY A 74 7.74 -6.16 2.04
C GLY A 74 7.03 -7.08 3.03
N MET A 75 5.75 -7.38 2.81
CA MET A 75 5.03 -8.34 3.67
C MET A 75 5.69 -9.73 3.68
N ARG A 76 6.15 -10.23 2.52
CA ARG A 76 6.85 -11.52 2.43
C ARG A 76 8.15 -11.52 3.24
N SER A 77 8.95 -10.46 3.16
CA SER A 77 10.20 -10.34 3.93
C SER A 77 9.98 -10.37 5.46
N TRP A 78 8.86 -9.85 5.93
CA TRP A 78 8.51 -9.77 7.36
C TRP A 78 7.51 -10.84 7.82
N LYS A 79 7.25 -11.86 6.99
CA LYS A 79 6.29 -12.95 7.23
C LYS A 79 4.88 -12.46 7.59
N LEU A 80 4.44 -11.38 6.96
CA LEU A 80 3.10 -10.83 7.07
C LEU A 80 2.23 -11.39 5.94
N GLN A 81 0.98 -11.74 6.23
CA GLN A 81 0.00 -12.14 5.22
C GLN A 81 -1.28 -11.35 5.43
N LEU A 82 -1.79 -10.77 4.35
CA LEU A 82 -3.12 -10.22 4.37
C LEU A 82 -4.12 -11.34 4.22
N ARG A 83 -5.02 -11.47 5.20
CA ARG A 83 -6.08 -12.47 5.21
C ARG A 83 -7.42 -11.79 5.38
N ASN A 84 -8.39 -12.25 4.60
CA ASN A 84 -9.78 -11.85 4.78
C ASN A 84 -10.34 -12.56 6.01
N ILE A 85 -11.25 -11.90 6.73
CA ILE A 85 -11.98 -12.46 7.88
C ILE A 85 -12.82 -13.66 7.41
N ASN A 86 -13.37 -13.58 6.19
CA ASN A 86 -14.05 -14.68 5.53
C ASN A 86 -13.09 -15.43 4.59
N PRO A 87 -13.21 -16.76 4.46
CA PRO A 87 -12.39 -17.54 3.55
C PRO A 87 -12.60 -17.09 2.09
N GLY A 88 -11.52 -16.68 1.42
CA GLY A 88 -11.54 -16.28 0.01
C GLY A 88 -10.36 -15.38 -0.38
N PRO A 89 -10.10 -15.21 -1.69
CA PRO A 89 -9.12 -14.24 -2.18
C PRO A 89 -9.59 -12.81 -1.93
N ILE A 90 -8.65 -11.86 -1.92
CA ILE A 90 -8.95 -10.44 -1.79
C ILE A 90 -9.57 -9.97 -3.10
N THR A 91 -10.74 -9.36 -3.03
CA THR A 91 -11.43 -8.85 -4.21
C THR A 91 -10.87 -7.49 -4.63
N LEU A 92 -11.03 -7.13 -5.92
CA LEU A 92 -10.64 -5.81 -6.42
C LEU A 92 -11.32 -4.67 -5.63
N TRP A 93 -12.57 -4.86 -5.21
CA TRP A 93 -13.30 -3.89 -4.40
C TRP A 93 -12.66 -3.68 -3.02
N GLN A 94 -12.25 -4.77 -2.36
CA GLN A 94 -11.52 -4.69 -1.09
C GLN A 94 -10.16 -3.99 -1.27
N ALA A 95 -9.44 -4.29 -2.35
CA ALA A 95 -8.18 -3.63 -2.68
C ALA A 95 -8.36 -2.12 -2.94
N LEU A 96 -9.43 -1.73 -3.64
CA LEU A 96 -9.77 -0.33 -3.90
C LEU A 96 -10.10 0.42 -2.61
N LEU A 97 -10.98 -0.11 -1.78
CA LEU A 97 -11.32 0.49 -0.48
C LEU A 97 -10.06 0.66 0.39
N ARG A 98 -9.22 -0.39 0.46
CA ARG A 98 -7.95 -0.35 1.21
C ARG A 98 -7.03 0.76 0.69
N PHE A 99 -6.90 0.91 -0.62
CA PHE A 99 -6.09 1.96 -1.23
C PHE A 99 -6.66 3.35 -0.97
N MET A 100 -7.97 3.53 -1.10
CA MET A 100 -8.63 4.81 -0.84
C MET A 100 -8.52 5.25 0.61
N VAL A 101 -8.51 4.32 1.58
CA VAL A 101 -8.29 4.65 3.00
C VAL A 101 -6.80 4.85 3.32
N ALA A 102 -5.90 4.18 2.60
CA ALA A 102 -4.46 4.37 2.74
C ALA A 102 -4.02 5.79 2.33
N ILE A 103 -4.62 6.38 1.30
CA ILE A 103 -4.31 7.75 0.83
C ILE A 103 -4.43 8.79 1.97
N PRO A 104 -5.60 9.00 2.62
CA PRO A 104 -5.74 9.97 3.71
C PRO A 104 -4.93 9.57 4.94
N SER A 105 -4.76 8.28 5.22
CA SER A 105 -3.93 7.82 6.35
C SER A 105 -2.45 8.19 6.18
N THR A 106 -1.95 8.15 4.94
CA THR A 106 -0.57 8.50 4.57
C THR A 106 -0.40 10.01 4.44
N LEU A 107 -1.39 10.71 3.85
CA LEU A 107 -1.43 12.18 3.73
C LEU A 107 -1.53 12.89 5.10
N LEU A 108 -2.23 12.30 6.06
CA LEU A 108 -2.32 12.80 7.44
C LEU A 108 -1.06 12.49 8.28
N LEU A 109 0.02 11.98 7.65
CA LEU A 109 1.32 11.76 8.28
C LEU A 109 1.23 11.01 9.61
N GLY A 110 0.72 9.78 9.60
CA GLY A 110 0.96 8.84 10.69
C GLY A 110 -0.13 8.72 11.76
N LEU A 111 -1.18 9.55 11.76
CA LEU A 111 -2.27 9.47 12.75
C LEU A 111 -3.03 8.12 12.73
N GLY A 112 -3.19 7.51 11.55
CA GLY A 112 -3.76 6.16 11.45
C GLY A 112 -2.92 5.07 12.12
N TYR A 113 -1.61 5.28 12.28
CA TYR A 113 -0.73 4.38 13.04
C TYR A 113 -0.77 4.69 14.54
N PHE A 114 -0.95 5.95 14.93
CA PHE A 114 -1.20 6.33 16.33
C PHE A 114 -2.52 5.76 16.87
N TRP A 115 -3.55 5.60 16.01
CA TRP A 115 -4.80 4.95 16.40
C TRP A 115 -4.59 3.51 16.90
N MET A 116 -3.61 2.77 16.36
CA MET A 116 -3.27 1.41 16.80
C MET A 116 -2.68 1.33 18.22
N LEU A 117 -2.22 2.46 18.79
CA LEU A 117 -1.78 2.54 20.19
C LEU A 117 -2.96 2.75 21.16
N ILE A 118 -4.09 3.24 20.65
CA ILE A 118 -5.33 3.48 21.41
C ILE A 118 -6.31 2.32 21.21
N ASP A 119 -6.30 1.70 20.03
CA ASP A 119 -7.22 0.63 19.66
C ASP A 119 -6.82 -0.72 20.26
N ARG A 120 -7.75 -1.35 20.99
CA ARG A 120 -7.53 -2.58 21.76
C ARG A 120 -7.27 -3.79 20.86
N ASP A 121 -7.72 -3.72 19.60
CA ASP A 121 -7.61 -4.78 18.60
C ASP A 121 -6.38 -4.66 17.68
N ARG A 122 -5.56 -3.61 17.85
CA ARG A 122 -4.33 -3.40 17.04
C ARG A 122 -4.58 -3.41 15.52
N LEU A 123 -5.73 -2.91 15.10
CA LEU A 123 -6.07 -2.68 13.70
C LEU A 123 -5.68 -1.26 13.31
N THR A 124 -5.17 -1.11 12.10
CA THR A 124 -4.91 0.20 11.48
C THR A 124 -6.07 0.54 10.54
N TRP A 125 -6.33 1.81 10.26
CA TRP A 125 -7.43 2.19 9.35
C TRP A 125 -7.32 1.58 7.94
N HIS A 126 -6.12 1.18 7.54
CA HIS A 126 -5.86 0.50 6.27
C HIS A 126 -5.91 -1.03 6.36
N ASP A 127 -6.15 -1.61 7.53
CA ASP A 127 -6.17 -3.06 7.73
C ASP A 127 -7.56 -3.65 7.53
#